data_AF-A0A0W0X3G0-F1
#
_entry.id   AF-A0A0W0X3G0-F1
#
_cell.length_a   1.000
_cell.length_b   1.000
_cell.length_c   1.000
_cell.angle_alpha   90.00
_cell.angle_beta   90.00
_cell.angle_gamma   90.00
#
_symmetry.space_group_name_H-M   'P 1'
#
loop_
_entity.id
_entity.type
_entity.pdbx_description
1 polymer ?
#
loop_
_entity_poly.entity_id
_entity_poly.type
_entity_poly.pdbx_seq_one_letter_code
_entity_poly.pdbx_strand_id
1 'polypeptide(L)'
;MGVFCLIDNKPKAMNLIDTNIISDLTQMVELDLESLQVSITDELTGLTNRRGFIKLAGYLFQKSQEESAIFIKSGSYSKSRR
;
A
#
# COMPACT_ATOMS: atom_id res chain seq x y z
N MET A 1 -6.62 6.00 11.41
CA MET A 1 -6.05 7.37 11.46
C MET A 1 -4.58 7.26 11.09
N GLY A 2 -4.12 8.04 10.12
CA GLY A 2 -2.73 8.05 9.64
C GLY A 2 -2.19 9.48 9.58
N VAL A 3 -1.00 9.66 9.03
CA VAL A 3 -0.40 10.98 8.82
C VAL A 3 0.10 11.12 7.39
N PHE A 4 -0.13 12.29 6.80
CA PHE A 4 0.58 12.72 5.60
C PHE A 4 1.84 13.46 6.05
N CYS A 5 3.02 13.04 5.57
CA CYS A 5 4.28 13.62 5.99
C CYS A 5 5.20 13.92 4.80
N LEU A 6 5.97 14.99 4.92
CA LEU A 6 7.08 15.30 4.03
C LEU A 6 8.39 14.85 4.68
N ILE A 7 9.21 14.16 3.90
CA ILE A 7 10.50 13.65 4.35
C ILE A 7 11.56 14.31 3.48
N ASP A 8 12.47 15.06 4.11
CA ASP A 8 13.59 15.73 3.46
C ASP A 8 14.86 15.50 4.29
N ASN A 9 16.02 15.42 3.64
CA ASN A 9 17.32 15.28 4.29
C ASN A 9 17.95 16.62 4.67
N LYS A 10 17.30 17.74 4.34
CA LYS A 10 17.72 19.10 4.70
C LYS A 10 16.60 19.83 5.45
N PRO A 11 16.93 20.69 6.41
CA PRO A 11 15.93 21.53 7.06
C PRO A 11 15.33 22.49 6.04
N LYS A 12 14.00 22.51 5.95
CA LYS A 12 13.23 23.41 5.09
C LYS A 12 12.25 24.20 5.96
N ALA A 13 12.29 25.53 5.86
CA ALA A 13 11.27 26.38 6.45
C ALA A 13 9.98 26.27 5.62
N MET A 14 8.84 26.18 6.30
CA MET A 14 7.53 26.16 5.66
C MET A 14 6.86 27.51 5.86
N ASN A 15 6.36 28.10 4.78
CA ASN A 15 5.50 29.27 4.88
C ASN A 15 4.00 28.87 4.89
N LEU A 16 3.12 29.85 5.03
CA LEU A 16 1.68 29.62 5.07
C LEU A 16 1.14 28.98 3.77
N ILE A 17 1.69 29.38 2.62
CA ILE A 17 1.27 28.86 1.31
C ILE A 17 1.65 27.38 1.21
N ASP A 18 2.88 27.01 1.58
CA ASP A 18 3.34 25.62 1.59
C ASP A 18 2.43 24.76 2.49
N THR A 19 2.06 25.28 3.66
CA THR A 19 1.20 24.59 4.62
C THR A 19 -0.20 24.36 4.05
N ASN A 20 -0.78 25.37 3.40
CA ASN A 20 -2.09 25.24 2.76
C ASN A 20 -2.08 24.22 1.61
N ILE A 21 -1.06 24.24 0.76
CA ILE A 21 -0.91 23.28 -0.33
C ILE A 21 -0.85 21.84 0.20
N ILE A 22 -0.11 21.62 1.29
CA ILE A 22 -0.01 20.28 1.90
C ILE A 22 -1.33 19.88 2.56
N SER A 23 -2.05 20.82 3.16
CA SER A 23 -3.38 20.57 3.72
C SER A 23 -4.35 20.11 2.62
N ASP A 24 -4.41 20.83 1.50
CA ASP A 24 -5.27 20.48 0.37
C ASP A 24 -4.89 19.11 -0.20
N LEU A 25 -3.59 18.84 -0.34
CA LEU A 25 -3.09 17.54 -0.79
C LEU A 25 -3.47 16.41 0.18
N THR A 26 -3.35 16.65 1.48
CA THR A 26 -3.72 15.67 2.52
C THR A 26 -5.20 15.35 2.43
N GLN A 27 -6.05 16.36 2.30
CA GLN A 27 -7.50 16.17 2.19
C GLN A 27 -7.89 15.38 0.93
N MET A 28 -7.25 15.66 -0.21
CA MET A 28 -7.48 14.88 -1.44
C MET A 28 -7.12 13.40 -1.24
N VAL A 29 -5.98 13.11 -0.60
CA VAL A 29 -5.55 11.74 -0.32
C VAL A 29 -6.51 11.04 0.64
N GLU A 30 -7.00 11.72 1.67
CA GLU A 30 -7.97 11.15 2.61
C GLU A 30 -9.27 10.73 1.90
N LEU A 31 -9.81 11.60 1.04
CA LEU A 31 -11.02 11.32 0.27
C LEU A 31 -10.81 10.14 -0.71
N ASP A 32 -9.67 10.09 -1.39
CA ASP A 32 -9.35 9.00 -2.31
C ASP A 32 -9.23 7.66 -1.56
N LEU A 33 -8.59 7.66 -0.39
CA LEU A 33 -8.45 6.44 0.43
C LEU A 33 -9.81 5.97 0.97
N GLU A 34 -10.66 6.88 1.42
CA GLU A 34 -12.02 6.56 1.86
C GLU A 34 -12.85 5.98 0.71
N SER A 35 -12.81 6.63 -0.45
CA SER A 35 -13.48 6.15 -1.66
C SER A 35 -13.03 4.75 -2.06
N LEU A 36 -11.72 4.48 -2.01
CA LEU A 36 -11.17 3.14 -2.25
C LEU A 36 -11.67 2.12 -1.24
N GLN A 37 -11.71 2.48 0.05
CA GLN A 37 -12.16 1.59 1.12
C GLN A 37 -13.63 1.22 0.97
N VAL A 38 -14.50 2.20 0.70
CA VAL A 38 -15.92 1.97 0.42
C VAL A 38 -16.10 1.10 -0.83
N SER A 39 -15.28 1.29 -1.86
CA SER A 39 -15.34 0.50 -3.10
C SER A 39 -15.04 -0.99 -2.91
N ILE A 40 -14.27 -1.37 -1.88
CA ILE A 40 -13.85 -2.75 -1.63
C ILE A 40 -14.50 -3.40 -0.41
N THR A 41 -15.35 -2.66 0.32
CA THR A 41 -16.01 -3.12 1.54
C THR A 41 -17.51 -3.26 1.27
N ASP A 42 -18.14 -4.25 1.89
CA ASP A 42 -19.59 -4.38 1.96
C ASP A 42 -20.09 -3.59 3.16
N GLU A 43 -20.92 -2.58 2.94
CA GLU A 43 -21.33 -1.62 3.97
C GLU A 43 -22.19 -2.28 5.07
N LEU A 44 -22.99 -3.30 4.73
CA LEU A 44 -23.87 -3.96 5.68
C LEU A 44 -23.09 -4.86 6.66
N THR A 45 -22.08 -5.57 6.18
CA THR A 45 -21.33 -6.55 6.98
C THR A 45 -19.98 -6.04 7.48
N GLY A 46 -19.45 -4.96 6.89
CA GLY A 46 -18.08 -4.50 7.12
C GLY A 46 -17.00 -5.43 6.56
N LEU A 47 -17.38 -6.49 5.87
CA LEU A 47 -16.45 -7.44 5.26
C LEU A 47 -15.98 -6.94 3.90
N THR A 48 -14.88 -7.50 3.42
CA THR A 48 -14.42 -7.26 2.05
C THR A 48 -15.45 -7.78 1.05
N ASN A 49 -15.88 -6.93 0.11
CA ASN A 49 -16.82 -7.31 -0.94
C ASN A 49 -16.16 -8.14 -2.05
N ARG A 50 -16.94 -8.58 -3.05
CA ARG A 50 -16.42 -9.38 -4.19
C ARG A 50 -15.22 -8.71 -4.89
N ARG A 51 -15.27 -7.39 -5.08
CA ARG A 51 -14.19 -6.64 -5.75
C ARG A 51 -12.92 -6.64 -4.92
N GLY A 52 -13.05 -6.38 -3.62
CA GLY A 52 -11.94 -6.46 -2.68
C GLY A 52 -11.35 -7.86 -2.58
N PHE A 53 -12.19 -8.90 -2.56
CA PHE A 53 -11.74 -10.29 -2.52
C PHE A 53 -10.87 -10.66 -3.74
N ILE A 54 -11.34 -10.33 -4.96
CA ILE A 54 -10.57 -10.63 -6.18
C ILE A 54 -9.22 -9.90 -6.17
N LYS A 55 -9.19 -8.64 -5.75
CA LYS A 55 -7.95 -7.84 -5.64
C LYS A 55 -6.97 -8.48 -4.65
N LEU A 56 -7.45 -8.85 -3.45
CA LEU A 56 -6.62 -9.45 -2.41
C LEU A 56 -6.13 -10.85 -2.80
N ALA A 57 -7.00 -11.69 -3.38
CA ALA A 57 -6.65 -13.02 -3.83
C ALA A 57 -5.56 -12.99 -4.91
N GLY A 58 -5.68 -12.08 -5.89
CA GLY A 58 -4.66 -11.88 -6.92
C GLY A 58 -3.30 -11.47 -6.34
N TYR A 59 -3.29 -10.50 -5.42
CA TYR A 59 -2.08 -10.07 -4.72
C TYR A 59 -1.41 -11.23 -3.96
N LEU A 60 -2.20 -11.99 -3.17
CA LEU A 60 -1.67 -13.11 -2.38
C LEU A 60 -1.14 -14.24 -3.27
N PHE A 61 -1.80 -14.52 -4.40
CA PHE A 61 -1.34 -15.53 -5.36
C PHE A 61 -0.03 -15.12 -6.05
N GLN A 62 0.13 -13.84 -6.38
CA GLN A 62 1.40 -13.35 -6.92
C GLN A 62 2.51 -13.47 -5.87
N LYS A 63 2.24 -13.02 -4.64
CA LYS A 63 3.22 -13.06 -3.55
C LYS A 63 3.69 -14.48 -3.23
N SER A 64 2.78 -15.46 -3.22
CA SER A 64 3.14 -16.86 -2.98
C SER A 64 4.03 -17.44 -4.08
N GLN A 65 3.85 -17.03 -5.34
CA GLN A 65 4.74 -17.40 -6.43
C GLN A 65 6.14 -16.79 -6.28
N GLU A 66 6.22 -15.53 -5.86
CA GLU A 66 7.50 -14.84 -5.61
C GLU A 66 8.30 -15.54 -4.49
N GLU A 67 7.64 -15.84 -3.37
CA GLU A 67 8.25 -16.57 -2.24
C GLU A 67 8.71 -17.97 -2.66
N SER A 68 7.90 -18.68 -3.45
CA SER A 68 8.25 -20.00 -3.98
C SER A 68 9.46 -19.95 -4.91
N ALA A 69 9.56 -18.93 -5.77
CA ALA A 69 10.70 -18.75 -6.67
C ALA A 69 12.00 -18.44 -5.92
N ILE A 70 11.93 -17.63 -4.85
CA ILE A 70 13.08 -17.36 -3.97
C ILE A 70 13.54 -18.65 -3.28
N PHE A 71 12.61 -19.45 -2.76
CA PHE A 71 12.92 -20.74 -2.14
C PHE A 71 13.61 -21.68 -3.12
N ILE A 72 13.08 -21.86 -4.34
CA ILE A 72 13.69 -22.70 -5.38
C ILE A 72 15.11 -22.22 -5.75
N LYS A 73 15.32 -20.89 -5.88
CA LYS A 73 16.65 -20.33 -6.18
C LYS A 73 17.64 -20.59 -5.03
N SER A 74 17.23 -20.36 -3.78
CA SER A 74 18.09 -20.58 -2.60
C SER A 74 18.47 -22.07 -2.41
N GLY A 75 17.54 -22.99 -2.66
CA GLY A 75 17.82 -24.44 -2.66
C GLY A 75 18.78 -24.86 -3.78
N SER A 76 18.71 -24.22 -4.94
CA SER A 76 19.62 -24.48 -6.07
C SER A 76 21.03 -23.93 -5.84
N TYR A 77 21.17 -22.75 -5.22
CA TYR A 77 22.48 -22.21 -4.79
C TYR A 77 23.18 -23.13 -3.78
N SER A 78 22.42 -23.79 -2.91
CA SER A 78 22.93 -24.71 -1.89
C SER A 78 23.43 -26.04 -2.48
N LYS A 79 22.85 -26.48 -3.61
CA LYS A 79 23.22 -27.71 -4.33
C LYS A 79 24.47 -27.54 -5.20
N SER A 80 24.77 -26.33 -5.66
CA SER A 80 25.94 -26.03 -6.51
C SER A 80 27.27 -25.92 -5.74
N ARG A 81 27.22 -25.91 -4.39
CA ARG A 81 28.41 -25.89 -3.51
C ARG A 81 28.77 -27.27 -2.92
N ARG A 82 28.17 -28.36 -3.39
CA ARG A 82 28.58 -29.73 -3.05
C ARG A 82 29.14 -30.44 -4.25
#